data_AF-A0A7Z1HLI1-F1
#
_entry.id   AF-A0A7Z1HLI1-F1
#
_cell.length_a   1.000
_cell.length_b   1.000
_cell.length_c   1.000
_cell.angle_alpha   90.00
_cell.angle_beta   90.00
_cell.angle_gamma   90.00
#
_symmetry.space_group_name_H-M   'P 1'
#
loop_
_entity.id
_entity.type
_entity.pdbx_description
1 polymer ?
#
loop_
_entity_poly.entity_id
_entity_poly.type
_entity_poly.pdbx_seq_one_letter_code
_entity_poly.pdbx_strand_id
1 'polypeptide(L)'
;MNFRTFSIKRFLVISLIFNLPPILGITKIGLLFLPLLFWVNIPVLWTGVAKAMGETHFKIEEFGALPQSVTAYVVVISFWLLLSGLITVFTSRKKSE
;
A
#
# COMPACT_ATOMS: atom_id res chain seq x y z
N MET A 1 9.11 -4.55 27.35
CA MET A 1 8.60 -5.19 26.11
C MET A 1 9.80 -5.57 25.26
N ASN A 2 9.89 -6.83 24.80
CA ASN A 2 11.02 -7.31 23.99
C ASN A 2 11.13 -6.48 22.69
N PHE A 3 12.35 -6.17 22.24
CA PHE A 3 12.63 -5.42 21.00
C PHE A 3 11.88 -6.02 19.80
N ARG A 4 11.88 -7.36 19.70
CA ARG A 4 11.14 -8.09 18.66
C ARG A 4 9.64 -7.82 18.70
N THR A 5 9.04 -7.82 19.89
CA THR A 5 7.61 -7.52 20.09
C THR A 5 7.29 -6.07 19.76
N PHE A 6 8.18 -5.12 20.10
CA PHE A 6 8.03 -3.72 19.75
C PHE A 6 8.06 -3.48 18.23
N SER A 7 9.05 -4.06 17.54
CA SER A 7 9.16 -3.92 16.08
C SER A 7 8.00 -4.59 15.34
N ILE A 8 7.54 -5.77 15.78
CA ILE A 8 6.36 -6.42 15.18
C ILE A 8 5.11 -5.57 15.36
N LYS A 9 4.85 -5.08 16.58
CA LYS A 9 3.68 -4.21 16.84
C LYS A 9 3.72 -2.97 15.96
N ARG A 10 4.90 -2.34 15.82
CA ARG A 10 5.08 -1.16 14.98
C ARG A 10 4.85 -1.47 13.50
N PHE A 11 5.40 -2.57 12.99
CA PHE A 11 5.18 -3.04 11.62
C PHE A 11 3.69 -3.22 11.34
N LEU A 12 2.96 -3.90 12.23
CA LEU A 12 1.52 -4.13 12.08
C LEU A 12 0.74 -2.82 12.03
N VAL A 13 1.05 -1.86 12.91
CA VAL A 13 0.39 -0.54 12.93
C VAL A 13 0.64 0.23 11.63
N ILE A 14 1.90 0.29 11.17
CA ILE A 14 2.24 1.02 9.93
C ILE A 14 1.58 0.33 8.72
N SER A 15 1.60 -1.00 8.67
CA SER A 15 0.97 -1.80 7.62
C SER A 15 -0.54 -1.55 7.53
N LEU A 16 -1.19 -1.48 8.69
CA LEU A 16 -2.62 -1.17 8.78
C LEU A 16 -2.91 0.23 8.23
N ILE A 17 -2.12 1.24 8.63
CA ILE A 17 -2.29 2.62 8.17
C ILE A 17 -2.15 2.71 6.65
N PHE A 18 -1.12 2.09 6.08
CA PHE A 18 -0.88 2.14 4.64
C PHE A 18 -1.89 1.33 3.82
N ASN A 19 -2.53 0.30 4.37
CA ASN A 19 -3.56 -0.48 3.69
C ASN A 19 -5.00 -0.11 4.11
N LEU A 20 -5.17 1.00 4.83
CA LEU A 20 -6.47 1.53 5.21
C LEU A 20 -7.29 2.11 4.03
N PRO A 21 -6.69 2.81 3.03
CA PRO A 21 -7.44 3.43 1.93
C PRO A 21 -8.44 2.51 1.19
N PRO A 22 -8.11 1.26 0.80
CA PRO A 22 -9.08 0.35 0.18
C PRO A 22 -10.25 0.00 1.10
N ILE A 23 -10.03 -0.11 2.41
CA ILE A 23 -11.09 -0.35 3.40
C ILE A 23 -12.03 0.87 3.47
N LEU A 24 -11.46 2.07 3.46
CA LEU A 24 -12.21 3.33 3.45
C LEU A 24 -13.03 3.49 2.16
N GLY A 25 -12.50 3.05 1.02
CA GLY A 25 -13.22 3.05 -0.26
C GLY A 25 -14.53 2.25 -0.25
N ILE A 26 -14.65 1.23 0.61
CA ILE A 26 -15.88 0.42 0.76
C ILE A 26 -17.04 1.25 1.32
N THR A 27 -16.74 2.28 2.11
CA THR A 27 -17.77 3.10 2.77
C THR A 27 -18.54 4.01 1.79
N LYS A 28 -18.15 4.03 0.49
CA LYS A 28 -18.78 4.83 -0.58
C LYS A 28 -18.84 6.34 -0.32
N ILE A 29 -18.05 6.85 0.63
CA ILE A 29 -17.90 8.28 0.89
C ILE A 29 -17.02 8.85 -0.24
N GLY A 30 -17.58 9.70 -1.10
CA GLY A 30 -16.89 10.22 -2.29
C GLY A 30 -15.55 10.92 -2.01
N LEU A 31 -15.41 11.55 -0.83
CA LEU A 31 -14.14 12.17 -0.39
C LEU A 31 -13.00 11.17 -0.18
N LEU A 32 -13.29 9.88 0.03
CA LEU A 32 -12.30 8.83 0.25
C LEU A 32 -11.78 8.21 -1.07
N PHE A 33 -12.31 8.67 -2.21
CA PHE A 33 -11.83 8.29 -3.54
C PHE A 33 -10.38 8.72 -3.77
N LEU A 34 -10.00 9.93 -3.35
CA LEU A 34 -8.66 10.48 -3.62
C LEU A 34 -7.54 9.70 -2.88
N PRO A 35 -7.67 9.39 -1.57
CA PRO A 35 -6.73 8.50 -0.89
C PRO A 35 -6.61 7.12 -1.54
N LEU A 36 -7.72 6.53 -1.99
CA LEU A 36 -7.71 5.24 -2.68
C LEU A 36 -6.96 5.32 -4.01
N LEU A 37 -7.16 6.40 -4.76
CA LEU A 37 -6.48 6.63 -6.02
C LEU A 37 -4.96 6.70 -5.82
N PHE A 38 -4.48 7.48 -4.85
CA PHE A 38 -3.05 7.52 -4.52
C PHE A 38 -2.50 6.18 -4.03
N TRP A 39 -3.29 5.45 -3.24
CA TRP A 39 -2.92 4.14 -2.73
C TRP A 39 -2.61 3.15 -3.85
N VAL A 40 -3.39 3.15 -4.94
CA VAL A 40 -3.13 2.32 -6.12
C VAL A 40 -2.00 2.89 -6.98
N ASN A 41 -2.03 4.20 -7.22
CA ASN A 41 -1.21 4.82 -8.26
C ASN A 41 0.24 5.02 -7.84
N ILE A 42 0.54 5.24 -6.56
CA ILE A 42 1.94 5.34 -6.10
C ILE A 42 2.71 4.06 -6.44
N PRO A 43 2.26 2.85 -6.04
CA PRO A 43 2.94 1.62 -6.41
C PRO A 43 2.98 1.40 -7.92
N VAL A 44 1.87 1.64 -8.60
CA VAL A 44 1.75 1.40 -10.05
C VAL A 44 2.70 2.29 -10.87
N LEU A 45 2.73 3.59 -10.58
CA LEU A 45 3.59 4.55 -11.28
C LEU A 45 5.06 4.31 -10.95
N TRP A 46 5.38 3.99 -9.70
CA TRP A 46 6.76 3.85 -9.26
C TRP A 46 7.40 2.54 -9.72
N THR A 47 6.61 1.46 -9.81
CA THR A 47 7.11 0.14 -10.24
C THR A 47 6.91 -0.13 -11.73
N GLY A 48 6.03 0.61 -12.41
CA GLY A 48 5.62 0.35 -13.79
C GLY A 48 4.77 -0.91 -13.96
N VAL A 49 4.28 -1.52 -12.85
CA VAL A 49 3.66 -2.85 -12.87
C VAL A 49 2.36 -2.92 -13.68
N ALA A 50 1.61 -1.82 -13.80
CA ALA A 50 0.41 -1.82 -14.64
C ALA A 50 0.73 -2.04 -16.12
N LYS A 51 1.83 -1.46 -16.63
CA LYS A 51 2.27 -1.69 -18.01
C LYS A 51 2.75 -3.14 -18.20
N ALA A 52 3.40 -3.72 -17.20
CA ALA A 52 3.91 -5.08 -17.26
C ALA A 52 2.80 -6.14 -17.20
N MET A 53 1.76 -5.91 -16.41
CA MET A 53 0.64 -6.83 -16.27
C MET A 53 -0.44 -6.64 -17.35
N GLY A 54 -0.54 -5.45 -17.94
CA GLY A 54 -1.50 -5.14 -18.99
C GLY A 54 -2.92 -4.86 -18.49
N GLU A 55 -3.80 -4.58 -19.44
CA GLU A 55 -5.16 -4.07 -19.19
C GLU A 55 -6.10 -5.07 -18.52
N THR A 56 -5.77 -6.37 -18.55
CA THR A 56 -6.52 -7.42 -17.85
C THR A 56 -6.43 -7.29 -16.32
N HIS A 57 -5.39 -6.61 -15.83
CA HIS A 57 -5.11 -6.48 -14.39
C HIS A 57 -5.31 -5.05 -13.89
N PHE A 58 -5.07 -4.05 -14.72
CA PHE A 58 -5.25 -2.63 -14.40
C PHE A 58 -6.02 -1.91 -15.50
N LYS A 59 -7.08 -1.21 -15.12
CA LYS A 59 -7.77 -0.26 -16.00
C LYS A 59 -7.12 1.10 -15.86
N ILE A 60 -6.68 1.67 -16.97
CA ILE A 60 -6.16 3.04 -17.00
C ILE A 60 -7.31 3.98 -17.32
N GLU A 61 -7.62 4.88 -16.39
CA GLU A 61 -8.63 5.93 -16.54
C GLU A 61 -7.98 7.32 -16.47
N GLU A 62 -8.78 8.38 -16.67
CA GLU A 62 -8.33 9.78 -16.68
C GLU A 62 -7.54 10.16 -15.42
N PHE A 63 -7.90 9.58 -14.27
CA PHE A 63 -7.28 9.86 -12.98
C PHE A 63 -6.21 8.84 -12.55
N GLY A 64 -5.92 7.83 -13.36
CA GLY A 64 -4.86 6.84 -13.10
C GLY A 64 -5.29 5.39 -13.28
N ALA A 65 -4.47 4.47 -12.78
CA ALA A 65 -4.72 3.04 -12.82
C ALA A 65 -5.65 2.60 -11.68
N LEU A 66 -6.56 1.68 -11.99
CA LEU A 66 -7.43 1.00 -11.05
C LEU A 66 -7.23 -0.52 -11.15
N PRO A 67 -7.08 -1.25 -10.03
CA PRO A 67 -6.89 -2.69 -10.05
C PRO A 67 -8.21 -3.36 -10.44
N GLN A 68 -8.16 -4.27 -11.42
CA GLN A 68 -9.34 -5.05 -11.86
C GLN A 68 -9.29 -6.52 -11.46
N SER A 69 -8.16 -6.97 -10.93
CA SER A 69 -7.93 -8.37 -10.59
C SER A 69 -7.42 -8.49 -9.17
N VAL A 70 -7.69 -9.65 -8.54
CA VAL A 70 -7.13 -10.00 -7.23
C VAL A 70 -5.61 -9.88 -7.24
N THR A 71 -4.95 -10.32 -8.32
CA THR A 71 -3.51 -10.22 -8.50
C THR A 71 -3.01 -8.77 -8.42
N ALA A 72 -3.70 -7.83 -9.08
CA ALA A 72 -3.34 -6.42 -9.03
C ALA A 72 -3.45 -5.84 -7.60
N TYR A 73 -4.50 -6.21 -6.85
CA TYR A 73 -4.61 -5.82 -5.44
C TYR A 73 -3.48 -6.41 -4.59
N VAL A 74 -3.13 -7.69 -4.79
CA VAL A 74 -2.04 -8.34 -4.05
C VAL A 74 -0.70 -7.64 -4.30
N VAL A 75 -0.43 -7.23 -5.54
CA VAL A 75 0.79 -6.48 -5.89
C VAL A 75 0.84 -5.14 -5.15
N VAL A 76 -0.25 -4.37 -5.18
CA VAL A 76 -0.33 -3.06 -4.51
C VAL A 76 -0.20 -3.21 -2.99
N ILE A 77 -0.89 -4.18 -2.38
CA ILE A 77 -0.79 -4.48 -0.94
C ILE A 77 0.65 -4.87 -0.57
N SER A 78 1.27 -5.75 -1.37
CA SER A 78 2.64 -6.23 -1.12
C SER A 78 3.65 -5.08 -1.13
N PHE A 79 3.49 -4.12 -2.04
CA PHE A 79 4.31 -2.92 -2.05
C PHE A 79 4.21 -2.15 -0.72
N TRP A 80 2.99 -1.89 -0.24
CA TRP A 80 2.79 -1.15 1.00
C TRP A 80 3.30 -1.92 2.22
N LEU A 81 3.15 -3.25 2.26
CA LEU A 81 3.72 -4.10 3.30
C LEU A 81 5.25 -4.04 3.32
N LEU A 82 5.90 -4.09 2.14
CA LEU A 82 7.35 -3.94 2.04
C LEU A 82 7.80 -2.58 2.55
N LEU A 83 7.12 -1.50 2.17
CA LEU A 83 7.42 -0.16 2.65
C LEU A 83 7.23 -0.04 4.17
N SER A 84 6.17 -0.61 4.74
CA SER A 84 5.97 -0.68 6.19
C SER A 84 7.09 -1.43 6.90
N GLY A 85 7.58 -2.52 6.30
CA GLY A 85 8.75 -3.27 6.77
C GLY A 85 10.01 -2.41 6.80
N LEU A 86 10.31 -1.74 5.69
CA LEU A 86 11.47 -0.85 5.55
C LEU A 86 11.42 0.27 6.60
N ILE A 87 10.31 0.99 6.72
CA ILE A 87 10.16 2.07 7.71
C ILE A 87 10.37 1.54 9.13
N THR A 88 9.82 0.36 9.44
CA THR A 88 9.98 -0.25 10.76
C THR A 88 11.44 -0.57 11.06
N VAL A 89 12.18 -1.12 10.10
CA VAL A 89 13.61 -1.45 10.26
C VAL A 89 14.42 -0.16 10.46
N PHE A 90 14.28 0.83 9.57
CA PHE A 90 15.04 2.09 9.66
C PHE A 90 14.78 2.84 10.96
N THR A 91 13.51 2.92 11.38
CA THR A 91 13.14 3.63 12.62
C THR A 91 13.46 2.87 13.89
N SER A 92 13.61 1.54 13.84
CA SER A 92 14.04 0.74 15.00
C SER A 92 15.56 0.81 15.21
N ARG A 93 16.36 0.90 14.13
CA ARG A 93 17.82 1.06 14.20
C ARG A 93 18.20 2.39 14.86
N LYS A 94 17.56 3.49 14.46
CA LYS A 94 17.81 4.84 15.02
C LYS A 94 17.50 4.98 16.52
N LYS A 95 16.75 4.05 17.12
CA LYS A 95 16.47 4.04 18.57
C LYS A 95 17.54 3.28 19.37
N SER A 96 18.37 2.49 18.70
CA SER A 96 19.43 1.68 19.32
C SER A 96 20.79 2.40 19.36
N GLU A 97 20.90 3.54 18.69
CA GLU A 97 22.00 4.51 18.80
C GLU A 97 21.62 5.57 19.84
#